data_AF-A0A6C0I957-F1
#
_entry.id   AF-A0A6C0I957-F1
#
_cell.length_a   1.000
_cell.length_b   1.000
_cell.length_c   1.000
_cell.angle_alpha   90.00
_cell.angle_beta   90.00
_cell.angle_gamma   90.00
#
_symmetry.space_group_name_H-M   'P 1'
#
loop_
_entity.id
_entity.type
_entity.pdbx_description
1 polymer ?
#
loop_
_entity_poly.entity_id
_entity_poly.type
_entity_poly.pdbx_seq_one_letter_code
_entity_poly.pdbx_strand_id
1 'polypeptide(L)'
;MASSIKEENKFRIINFGCWNQDATYTTDEDKNPDFPRVIESIVEQNGNIIIVNGDNYYQPEENKEKFVIPSQITAGLDILYSATQKSTPPPEIIYLLTGNHDLEKTRPVSNTSSSEPICETILIEKRFADGKNITLPTELVMFKIVDMGASKTLIIMIDTNMYADENLECYDELFTVKMTNTSSRESIIAELQQRQINVINEYMRLNPGPYSNVICCGHHPLACFKKQKKVEKEGKIKIKGGFEAYSDAFYSLFWNNIKQFGNEITRYYYLCSDYHSYQEGTIIIDVGSSIMTIQQYIVGTGGTDLDEPYDGIQLNKDGTTIEGIYRNKKDIIITESVPQASAETKTLEYIVNPLEYKKENGYVVVDITDAGVDVRFVTVGPSQKKISDKKLKKNKGPEGGSRKLRRKTNKKYKYNTKRKLRTKSIKRPNTKKHKTRHR
;
A
#
# COMPACT_ATOMS: atom_id res chain seq x y z
N MET A 1 -26.39 -41.89 -9.81
CA MET A 1 -26.87 -40.55 -10.20
C MET A 1 -25.71 -39.58 -9.98
N ALA A 2 -25.01 -39.19 -11.04
CA ALA A 2 -24.02 -38.12 -10.95
C ALA A 2 -24.81 -36.81 -10.84
N SER A 3 -24.84 -36.24 -9.64
CA SER A 3 -25.29 -34.87 -9.42
C SER A 3 -24.40 -33.98 -10.28
N SER A 4 -24.94 -33.45 -11.39
CA SER A 4 -24.26 -32.39 -12.11
C SER A 4 -24.21 -31.20 -11.17
N ILE A 5 -23.04 -30.95 -10.58
CA ILE A 5 -22.78 -29.74 -9.83
C ILE A 5 -22.98 -28.62 -10.83
N LYS A 6 -24.13 -27.92 -10.74
CA LYS A 6 -24.32 -26.68 -11.49
C LYS A 6 -23.24 -25.74 -11.01
N GLU A 7 -22.34 -25.37 -11.91
CA GLU A 7 -21.33 -24.37 -11.64
C GLU A 7 -22.08 -23.10 -11.20
N GLU A 8 -21.83 -22.69 -9.97
CA GLU A 8 -22.51 -21.56 -9.36
C GLU A 8 -22.17 -20.30 -10.18
N ASN A 9 -23.20 -19.58 -10.63
CA ASN A 9 -23.01 -18.36 -11.39
C ASN A 9 -22.32 -17.33 -10.48
N LYS A 10 -21.07 -16.98 -10.78
CA LYS A 10 -20.26 -16.08 -9.97
C LYS A 10 -19.46 -15.11 -10.84
N PHE A 11 -19.26 -13.92 -10.31
CA PHE A 11 -18.33 -12.92 -10.84
C PHE A 11 -17.12 -12.82 -9.92
N ARG A 12 -15.95 -13.09 -10.48
CA ARG A 12 -14.68 -13.21 -9.76
C ARG A 12 -13.77 -12.01 -10.01
N ILE A 13 -13.29 -11.40 -8.94
CA ILE A 13 -12.27 -10.36 -8.94
C ILE A 13 -10.98 -10.96 -8.40
N ILE A 14 -9.86 -10.67 -9.04
CA ILE A 14 -8.54 -10.89 -8.45
C ILE A 14 -7.97 -9.53 -8.04
N ASN A 15 -7.55 -9.39 -6.79
CA ASN A 15 -7.03 -8.15 -6.23
C ASN A 15 -5.66 -8.36 -5.57
N PHE A 16 -4.70 -7.50 -5.90
CA PHE A 16 -3.36 -7.48 -5.32
C PHE A 16 -2.71 -6.11 -5.52
N GLY A 17 -1.62 -5.82 -4.85
CA GLY A 17 -0.79 -4.64 -5.09
C GLY A 17 0.66 -4.90 -4.68
N CYS A 18 1.51 -3.88 -4.79
CA CYS A 18 2.89 -3.95 -4.30
C CYS A 18 3.67 -5.15 -4.90
N TRP A 19 3.82 -5.17 -6.23
CA TRP A 19 4.12 -6.41 -6.95
C TRP A 19 5.39 -6.36 -7.80
N ASN A 20 5.67 -5.25 -8.48
CA ASN A 20 6.73 -5.17 -9.47
C ASN A 20 8.07 -4.70 -8.89
N GLN A 21 8.59 -5.45 -7.91
CA GLN A 21 9.95 -5.27 -7.43
C GLN A 21 10.91 -6.12 -8.28
N ASP A 22 11.99 -5.52 -8.76
CA ASP A 22 13.11 -6.21 -9.42
C ASP A 22 12.84 -6.92 -10.76
N ALA A 23 11.86 -6.50 -11.57
CA ALA A 23 11.52 -7.15 -12.85
C ALA A 23 12.66 -7.32 -13.89
N THR A 24 13.85 -6.71 -13.70
CA THR A 24 15.03 -7.02 -14.55
C THR A 24 16.35 -7.25 -13.79
N TYR A 25 16.30 -7.52 -12.49
CA TYR A 25 17.43 -8.12 -11.78
C TYR A 25 17.10 -9.61 -11.61
N THR A 26 17.51 -10.54 -12.47
CA THR A 26 18.92 -10.82 -12.78
C THR A 26 19.05 -11.92 -13.85
N THR A 27 20.16 -11.95 -14.59
CA THR A 27 20.70 -13.17 -15.24
C THR A 27 21.20 -14.24 -14.23
N ASP A 28 20.93 -14.02 -12.94
CA ASP A 28 21.33 -14.84 -11.82
C ASP A 28 20.13 -15.75 -11.50
N GLU A 29 20.23 -17.03 -11.86
CA GLU A 29 19.15 -18.03 -11.65
C GLU A 29 18.74 -18.15 -10.17
N ASP A 30 19.55 -17.62 -9.25
CA ASP A 30 19.34 -17.65 -7.80
C ASP A 30 18.40 -16.55 -7.25
N LYS A 31 17.96 -15.58 -8.07
CA LYS A 31 17.00 -14.52 -7.70
C LYS A 31 15.80 -14.49 -8.64
N ASN A 32 15.08 -15.60 -8.76
CA ASN A 32 13.79 -15.56 -9.43
C ASN A 32 12.83 -14.66 -8.60
N PRO A 33 12.36 -13.51 -9.12
CA PRO A 33 11.46 -12.66 -8.37
C PRO A 33 10.19 -13.43 -8.00
N ASP A 34 9.56 -13.06 -6.89
CA ASP A 34 8.36 -13.76 -6.44
C ASP A 34 7.13 -13.39 -7.27
N PHE A 35 7.10 -12.18 -7.85
CA PHE A 35 5.93 -11.67 -8.57
C PHE A 35 5.52 -12.49 -9.80
N PRO A 36 6.40 -13.03 -10.68
CA PRO A 36 5.94 -13.83 -11.82
C PRO A 36 5.16 -15.06 -11.38
N ARG A 37 5.52 -15.65 -10.22
CA ARG A 37 4.82 -16.80 -9.65
C ARG A 37 3.46 -16.40 -9.07
N VAL A 38 3.38 -15.21 -8.50
CA VAL A 38 2.09 -14.61 -8.11
C VAL A 38 1.21 -14.42 -9.34
N ILE A 39 1.74 -13.84 -10.42
CA ILE A 39 1.00 -13.65 -11.67
C ILE A 39 0.56 -15.00 -12.29
N GLU A 40 1.43 -16.01 -12.32
CA GLU A 40 1.08 -17.36 -12.78
C GLU A 40 -0.08 -17.94 -11.97
N SER A 41 -0.04 -17.84 -10.64
CA SER A 41 -1.13 -18.31 -9.78
C SER A 41 -2.43 -17.50 -9.98
N ILE A 42 -2.35 -16.20 -10.23
CA ILE A 42 -3.50 -15.35 -10.57
C ILE A 42 -4.21 -15.86 -11.83
N VAL A 43 -3.45 -16.23 -12.86
CA VAL A 43 -3.99 -16.76 -14.13
C VAL A 43 -4.80 -18.03 -13.89
N GLU A 44 -4.36 -18.90 -12.97
CA GLU A 44 -5.06 -20.14 -12.62
C GLU A 44 -6.44 -19.90 -11.97
N GLN A 45 -6.70 -18.72 -11.42
CA GLN A 45 -7.98 -18.42 -10.78
C GLN A 45 -9.09 -18.04 -11.77
N ASN A 46 -8.78 -17.77 -13.04
CA ASN A 46 -9.73 -17.35 -14.07
C ASN A 46 -10.65 -16.20 -13.61
N GLY A 47 -10.06 -15.07 -13.20
CA GLY A 47 -10.81 -13.89 -12.80
C GLY A 47 -11.58 -13.25 -13.95
N ASN A 48 -12.80 -12.76 -13.69
CA ASN A 48 -13.54 -11.94 -14.64
C ASN A 48 -12.86 -10.57 -14.83
N ILE A 49 -12.37 -9.99 -13.74
CA ILE A 49 -11.57 -8.75 -13.77
C ILE A 49 -10.38 -8.88 -12.82
N ILE A 50 -9.37 -8.05 -13.06
CA ILE A 50 -8.20 -7.91 -12.18
C ILE A 50 -8.12 -6.46 -11.72
N ILE A 51 -7.86 -6.26 -10.43
CA ILE A 51 -7.66 -4.93 -9.84
C ILE A 51 -6.28 -4.92 -9.18
N VAL A 52 -5.40 -4.05 -9.66
CA VAL A 52 -4.05 -3.86 -9.11
C VAL A 52 -4.05 -2.57 -8.28
N ASN A 53 -3.86 -2.70 -6.97
CA ASN A 53 -3.98 -1.63 -5.97
C ASN A 53 -2.68 -0.80 -5.82
N GLY A 54 -2.07 -0.39 -6.94
CA GLY A 54 -0.91 0.48 -6.93
C GLY A 54 0.42 -0.17 -6.54
N ASP A 55 1.46 0.66 -6.57
CA ASP A 55 2.87 0.28 -6.49
C ASP A 55 3.21 -0.73 -7.58
N ASN A 56 3.01 -0.25 -8.81
CA ASN A 56 3.23 -0.99 -10.05
C ASN A 56 4.70 -0.97 -10.48
N TYR A 57 5.56 -0.23 -9.76
CA TYR A 57 7.00 -0.27 -9.90
C TYR A 57 7.72 0.31 -8.68
N TYR A 58 8.78 -0.37 -8.24
CA TYR A 58 9.66 0.10 -7.18
C TYR A 58 10.96 0.65 -7.76
N GLN A 59 11.22 1.93 -7.50
CA GLN A 59 12.46 2.58 -7.93
C GLN A 59 13.67 2.01 -7.17
N PRO A 60 14.76 1.63 -7.85
CA PRO A 60 16.03 1.44 -7.19
C PRO A 60 16.53 2.77 -6.61
N GLU A 61 17.17 2.67 -5.44
CA GLU A 61 17.76 3.79 -4.72
C GLU A 61 19.29 3.66 -4.69
N GLU A 62 20.00 4.66 -5.21
CA GLU A 62 21.46 4.75 -5.09
C GLU A 62 21.84 6.12 -4.52
N ASN A 63 22.66 6.16 -3.47
CA ASN A 63 23.06 7.40 -2.79
C ASN A 63 21.88 8.30 -2.35
N LYS A 64 20.71 7.71 -2.03
CA LYS A 64 19.44 8.37 -1.70
C LYS A 64 18.73 9.08 -2.86
N GLU A 65 19.22 8.89 -4.07
CA GLU A 65 18.51 9.31 -5.27
C GLU A 65 17.75 8.12 -5.84
N LYS A 66 16.48 8.34 -6.16
CA LYS A 66 15.61 7.36 -6.81
C LYS A 66 15.67 7.55 -8.31
N PHE A 67 15.82 6.45 -9.04
CA PHE A 67 15.89 6.45 -10.50
C PHE A 67 14.84 5.55 -11.10
N VAL A 68 14.42 5.90 -12.31
CA VAL A 68 13.50 5.07 -13.10
C VAL A 68 14.28 4.26 -14.12
N ILE A 69 14.00 2.96 -14.19
CA ILE A 69 14.49 2.06 -15.23
C ILE A 69 13.27 1.68 -16.09
N PRO A 70 13.01 2.39 -17.21
CA PRO A 70 11.80 2.16 -18.01
C PRO A 70 11.57 0.72 -18.46
N SER A 71 12.65 -0.01 -18.74
CA SER A 71 12.59 -1.42 -19.13
C SER A 71 12.09 -2.33 -18.00
N GLN A 72 12.27 -1.97 -16.73
CA GLN A 72 11.75 -2.74 -15.58
C GLN A 72 10.24 -2.61 -15.46
N ILE A 73 9.74 -1.37 -15.54
CA ILE A 73 8.30 -1.09 -15.53
C ILE A 73 7.63 -1.87 -16.67
N THR A 74 8.15 -1.69 -17.89
CA THR A 74 7.60 -2.33 -19.09
C THR A 74 7.64 -3.84 -19.00
N ALA A 75 8.75 -4.44 -18.53
CA ALA A 75 8.87 -5.89 -18.38
C ALA A 75 7.86 -6.47 -17.37
N GLY A 76 7.68 -5.82 -16.21
CA GLY A 76 6.69 -6.25 -15.22
C GLY A 76 5.26 -6.19 -15.78
N LEU A 77 4.90 -5.07 -16.42
CA LEU A 77 3.60 -4.88 -17.06
C LEU A 77 3.37 -5.88 -18.21
N ASP A 78 4.40 -6.17 -19.02
CA ASP A 78 4.34 -7.18 -20.08
C ASP A 78 4.10 -8.59 -19.53
N ILE A 79 4.74 -8.95 -18.41
CA ILE A 79 4.51 -10.24 -17.73
C ILE A 79 3.05 -10.34 -17.28
N LEU A 80 2.54 -9.32 -16.57
CA LEU A 80 1.15 -9.28 -16.13
C LEU A 80 0.17 -9.41 -17.29
N TYR A 81 0.32 -8.57 -18.32
CA TYR A 81 -0.58 -8.56 -19.46
C TYR A 81 -0.49 -9.86 -20.26
N SER A 82 0.72 -10.30 -20.62
CA SER A 82 0.90 -11.50 -21.45
C SER A 82 0.46 -12.79 -20.75
N ALA A 83 0.61 -12.89 -19.43
CA ALA A 83 0.13 -14.04 -18.68
C ALA A 83 -1.40 -14.06 -18.63
N THR A 84 -2.02 -12.93 -18.32
CA THR A 84 -3.50 -12.83 -18.21
C THR A 84 -4.20 -13.01 -19.54
N GLN A 85 -3.60 -12.60 -20.66
CA GLN A 85 -4.15 -12.91 -22.00
C GLN A 85 -4.11 -14.41 -22.36
N LYS A 86 -3.34 -15.23 -21.62
CA LYS A 86 -3.32 -16.69 -21.80
C LYS A 86 -4.36 -17.42 -20.93
N SER A 87 -5.02 -16.75 -19.97
CA SER A 87 -6.11 -17.40 -19.23
C SER A 87 -7.28 -17.70 -20.16
N THR A 88 -8.09 -18.69 -19.81
CA THR A 88 -9.25 -19.08 -20.63
C THR A 88 -10.50 -19.11 -19.76
N PRO A 89 -11.40 -18.10 -19.88
CA PRO A 89 -11.28 -16.89 -20.70
C PRO A 89 -10.23 -15.90 -20.16
N PRO A 90 -9.73 -14.96 -20.99
CA PRO A 90 -8.98 -13.81 -20.50
C PRO A 90 -9.89 -12.92 -19.63
N PRO A 91 -9.34 -12.17 -18.65
CA PRO A 91 -10.13 -11.21 -17.90
C PRO A 91 -10.67 -10.13 -18.84
N GLU A 92 -11.87 -9.64 -18.56
CA GLU A 92 -12.53 -8.57 -19.32
C GLU A 92 -11.63 -7.31 -19.34
N ILE A 93 -11.07 -6.97 -18.18
CA ILE A 93 -10.31 -5.74 -17.98
C ILE A 93 -9.38 -5.87 -16.77
N ILE A 94 -8.27 -5.14 -16.84
CA ILE A 94 -7.35 -4.92 -15.72
C ILE A 94 -7.50 -3.45 -15.29
N TYR A 95 -7.91 -3.22 -14.05
CA TYR A 95 -7.90 -1.91 -13.43
C TYR A 95 -6.56 -1.71 -12.73
N LEU A 96 -5.74 -0.78 -13.22
CA LEU A 96 -4.41 -0.48 -12.71
C LEU A 96 -4.48 0.82 -11.90
N LEU A 97 -4.62 0.72 -10.58
CA LEU A 97 -4.62 1.87 -9.68
C LEU A 97 -3.19 2.34 -9.42
N THR A 98 -3.07 3.53 -8.86
CA THR A 98 -1.83 4.24 -8.54
C THR A 98 -1.51 4.15 -7.05
N GLY A 99 -0.29 3.74 -6.74
CA GLY A 99 0.31 3.81 -5.42
C GLY A 99 1.24 5.00 -5.28
N ASN A 100 1.86 5.13 -4.11
CA ASN A 100 2.70 6.27 -3.81
C ASN A 100 4.00 6.24 -4.63
N HIS A 101 4.53 5.06 -4.92
CA HIS A 101 5.69 4.87 -5.78
C HIS A 101 5.42 5.22 -7.24
N ASP A 102 4.18 5.08 -7.72
CA ASP A 102 3.83 5.33 -9.12
C ASP A 102 3.81 6.83 -9.45
N LEU A 103 3.59 7.67 -8.43
CA LEU A 103 3.49 9.13 -8.51
C LEU A 103 4.77 9.86 -8.08
N GLU A 104 5.88 9.15 -7.88
CA GLU A 104 7.15 9.77 -7.53
C GLU A 104 7.82 10.43 -8.74
N LYS A 105 8.38 11.62 -8.51
CA LYS A 105 9.36 12.19 -9.43
C LYS A 105 10.68 11.44 -9.31
N THR A 106 11.20 11.03 -10.44
CA THR A 106 12.43 10.24 -10.52
C THR A 106 13.40 10.87 -11.51
N ARG A 107 14.69 10.58 -11.34
CA ARG A 107 15.68 10.93 -12.36
C ARG A 107 15.75 9.82 -13.41
N PRO A 108 15.80 10.14 -14.70
CA PRO A 108 16.13 9.15 -15.72
C PRO A 108 17.58 8.68 -15.54
N VAL A 109 17.84 7.40 -15.81
CA VAL A 109 19.17 6.77 -15.66
C VAL A 109 20.21 7.30 -16.68
N SER A 110 19.82 8.13 -17.64
CA SER A 110 20.78 8.74 -18.58
C SER A 110 21.72 9.71 -17.87
N ASN A 111 23.04 9.52 -18.06
CA ASN A 111 24.18 10.30 -17.51
C ASN A 111 24.21 11.81 -17.82
N THR A 112 23.11 12.42 -18.24
CA THR A 112 23.03 13.87 -18.43
C THR A 112 22.93 14.55 -17.07
N SER A 113 23.98 15.29 -16.72
CA SER A 113 24.23 15.97 -15.45
C SER A 113 23.22 17.09 -15.07
N SER A 114 22.02 17.10 -15.65
CA SER A 114 21.03 18.16 -15.42
C SER A 114 19.56 17.78 -15.73
N SER A 115 19.16 16.51 -15.76
CA SER A 115 17.73 16.21 -15.95
C SER A 115 16.97 16.43 -14.65
N GLU A 116 16.09 17.43 -14.65
CA GLU A 116 15.11 17.65 -13.59
C GLU A 116 14.31 16.37 -13.32
N PRO A 117 13.90 16.09 -12.07
CA PRO A 117 13.04 14.95 -11.76
C PRO A 117 11.73 15.01 -12.56
N ILE A 118 11.34 13.88 -13.15
CA ILE A 118 10.14 13.73 -14.00
C ILE A 118 9.23 12.62 -13.48
N CYS A 119 7.96 12.66 -13.89
CA CYS A 119 6.91 11.69 -13.54
C CYS A 119 6.92 10.46 -14.47
N GLU A 120 8.09 9.87 -14.71
CA GLU A 120 8.27 8.87 -15.78
C GLU A 120 7.48 7.58 -15.53
N THR A 121 7.33 7.13 -14.27
CA THR A 121 6.61 5.89 -13.94
C THR A 121 5.19 5.93 -14.47
N ILE A 122 4.40 6.93 -14.04
CA ILE A 122 3.01 7.05 -14.47
C ILE A 122 2.85 7.32 -15.97
N LEU A 123 3.82 8.01 -16.59
CA LEU A 123 3.86 8.21 -18.04
C LEU A 123 4.07 6.90 -18.80
N ILE A 124 4.92 6.01 -18.29
CA ILE A 124 5.12 4.68 -18.88
C ILE A 124 3.85 3.84 -18.72
N GLU A 125 3.23 3.81 -17.54
CA GLU A 125 2.00 3.06 -17.31
C GLU A 125 0.87 3.50 -18.24
N LYS A 126 0.69 4.81 -18.40
CA LYS A 126 -0.30 5.39 -19.32
C LYS A 126 -0.05 4.98 -20.77
N ARG A 127 1.20 5.08 -21.23
CA ARG A 127 1.60 4.62 -22.58
C ARG A 127 1.44 3.11 -22.74
N PHE A 128 1.69 2.34 -21.69
CA PHE A 128 1.55 0.89 -21.71
C PHE A 128 0.10 0.46 -21.84
N ALA A 129 -0.81 1.13 -21.13
CA ALA A 129 -2.23 0.83 -21.14
C ALA A 129 -2.93 1.21 -22.45
N ASP A 130 -2.39 2.17 -23.21
CA ASP A 130 -2.95 2.61 -24.48
C ASP A 130 -3.11 1.42 -25.47
N GLY A 131 -4.31 1.28 -26.02
CA GLY A 131 -4.68 0.18 -26.91
C GLY A 131 -4.78 -1.22 -26.26
N LYS A 132 -4.69 -1.34 -24.93
CA LYS A 132 -4.88 -2.60 -24.19
C LYS A 132 -6.15 -2.55 -23.33
N ASN A 133 -6.64 -3.72 -22.89
CA ASN A 133 -7.73 -3.82 -21.90
C ASN A 133 -7.23 -3.53 -20.48
N ILE A 134 -6.57 -2.38 -20.30
CA ILE A 134 -6.06 -1.86 -19.04
C ILE A 134 -6.65 -0.47 -18.84
N THR A 135 -7.13 -0.16 -17.64
CA THR A 135 -7.69 1.16 -17.32
C THR A 135 -7.01 1.74 -16.08
N LEU A 136 -6.60 3.00 -16.17
CA LEU A 136 -6.06 3.79 -15.07
C LEU A 136 -7.12 4.75 -14.50
N PRO A 137 -7.01 5.19 -13.24
CA PRO A 137 -7.93 6.14 -12.61
C PRO A 137 -7.68 7.58 -13.11
N THR A 138 -7.90 7.86 -14.40
CA THR A 138 -7.66 9.19 -15.00
C THR A 138 -8.57 10.29 -14.46
N GLU A 139 -9.62 9.94 -13.72
CA GLU A 139 -10.50 10.88 -13.02
C GLU A 139 -10.52 10.61 -11.50
N LEU A 140 -9.42 10.07 -10.96
CA LEU A 140 -9.24 9.65 -9.57
C LEU A 140 -10.12 8.48 -9.11
N VAL A 141 -11.18 8.17 -9.86
CA VAL A 141 -12.10 7.09 -9.52
C VAL A 141 -12.56 6.32 -10.75
N MET A 142 -12.78 5.02 -10.59
CA MET A 142 -13.42 4.15 -11.58
C MET A 142 -14.54 3.35 -10.93
N PHE A 143 -15.49 2.87 -11.74
CA PHE A 143 -16.66 2.13 -11.25
C PHE A 143 -16.92 0.87 -12.08
N LYS A 144 -17.45 -0.16 -11.43
CA LYS A 144 -18.02 -1.35 -12.09
C LYS A 144 -19.25 -1.80 -11.30
N ILE A 145 -20.34 -2.07 -12.01
CA ILE A 145 -21.52 -2.70 -11.41
C ILE A 145 -21.53 -4.18 -11.81
N VAL A 146 -21.78 -5.04 -10.82
CA VAL A 146 -22.00 -6.46 -11.01
C VAL A 146 -23.42 -6.78 -10.53
N ASP A 147 -24.27 -7.21 -11.45
CA ASP A 147 -25.65 -7.57 -11.18
C ASP A 147 -25.82 -9.10 -11.28
N MET A 148 -26.06 -9.73 -10.13
CA MET A 148 -26.30 -11.18 -10.00
C MET A 148 -27.81 -11.48 -9.78
N GLY A 149 -28.69 -10.54 -10.16
CA GLY A 149 -30.14 -10.66 -10.00
C GLY A 149 -30.59 -10.31 -8.57
N ALA A 150 -30.38 -11.24 -7.62
CA ALA A 150 -30.77 -11.01 -6.22
C ALA A 150 -29.78 -10.12 -5.44
N SER A 151 -28.56 -9.97 -5.96
CA SER A 151 -27.48 -9.20 -5.36
C SER A 151 -26.89 -8.25 -6.41
N LYS A 152 -26.85 -6.96 -6.07
CA LYS A 152 -26.23 -5.93 -6.90
C LYS A 152 -25.03 -5.35 -6.17
N THR A 153 -23.84 -5.46 -6.76
CA THR A 153 -22.59 -5.02 -6.16
C THR A 153 -22.02 -3.84 -6.93
N LEU A 154 -21.72 -2.74 -6.23
CA LEU A 154 -20.95 -1.63 -6.77
C LEU A 154 -19.49 -1.76 -6.37
N ILE A 155 -18.60 -1.73 -7.35
CA ILE A 155 -17.16 -1.67 -7.15
C ILE A 155 -16.71 -0.24 -7.44
N ILE A 156 -16.03 0.38 -6.47
CA ILE A 156 -15.50 1.75 -6.55
C ILE A 156 -13.99 1.67 -6.37
N MET A 157 -13.23 2.06 -7.38
CA MET A 157 -11.77 2.06 -7.34
C MET A 157 -11.31 3.50 -7.19
N ILE A 158 -10.75 3.86 -6.04
CA ILE A 158 -10.39 5.23 -5.66
C ILE A 158 -8.89 5.42 -5.61
N ASP A 159 -8.42 6.60 -5.99
CA ASP A 159 -7.07 7.04 -5.68
C ASP A 159 -7.00 7.43 -4.19
N THR A 160 -5.91 7.06 -3.53
CA THR A 160 -5.74 7.26 -2.09
C THR A 160 -4.53 8.11 -1.72
N ASN A 161 -3.68 8.55 -2.66
CA ASN A 161 -2.42 9.20 -2.33
C ASN A 161 -2.63 10.59 -1.70
N MET A 162 -3.65 11.31 -2.17
CA MET A 162 -4.09 12.58 -1.57
C MET A 162 -4.65 12.49 -0.14
N TYR A 163 -4.98 11.29 0.35
CA TYR A 163 -5.41 11.10 1.75
C TYR A 163 -4.26 10.70 2.68
N ALA A 164 -3.15 10.24 2.10
CA ALA A 164 -1.91 9.90 2.77
C ALA A 164 -0.92 11.07 2.87
N ASP A 165 -1.22 12.19 2.20
CA ASP A 165 -0.31 13.32 2.02
C ASP A 165 0.99 12.90 1.28
N GLU A 166 0.87 12.07 0.23
CA GLU A 166 2.01 11.52 -0.51
C GLU A 166 2.01 11.97 -1.98
N ASN A 167 3.22 12.28 -2.49
CA ASN A 167 3.58 12.42 -3.91
C ASN A 167 2.50 13.02 -4.85
N LEU A 168 2.13 14.29 -4.60
CA LEU A 168 1.07 14.98 -5.36
C LEU A 168 1.53 15.57 -6.70
N GLU A 169 2.84 15.55 -6.97
CA GLU A 169 3.44 16.36 -8.03
C GLU A 169 3.25 15.79 -9.44
N CYS A 170 2.81 14.53 -9.54
CA CYS A 170 2.64 13.81 -10.80
C CYS A 170 1.17 13.63 -11.23
N TYR A 171 0.21 14.16 -10.47
CA TYR A 171 -1.21 14.08 -10.83
C TYR A 171 -1.55 14.83 -12.12
N ASP A 172 -0.83 15.89 -12.46
CA ASP A 172 -1.03 16.60 -13.72
C ASP A 172 -0.81 15.70 -14.96
N GLU A 173 -0.04 14.62 -14.83
CA GLU A 173 0.19 13.66 -15.92
C GLU A 173 -0.96 12.63 -16.05
N LEU A 174 -1.70 12.40 -14.97
CA LEU A 174 -2.88 11.54 -14.95
C LEU A 174 -4.06 12.19 -15.67
N PHE A 175 -4.27 13.49 -15.48
CA PHE A 175 -5.47 14.19 -15.93
C PHE A 175 -5.38 14.68 -17.38
N THR A 176 -6.53 14.72 -18.03
CA THR A 176 -6.73 15.47 -19.29
C THR A 176 -6.84 16.98 -19.05
N VAL A 177 -7.33 17.38 -17.88
CA VAL A 177 -7.45 18.78 -17.44
C VAL A 177 -6.42 19.05 -16.36
N LYS A 178 -5.46 19.95 -16.65
CA LYS A 178 -4.42 20.38 -15.71
C LYS A 178 -5.04 21.00 -14.46
N MET A 179 -4.42 20.77 -13.31
CA MET A 179 -4.83 21.43 -12.08
C MET A 179 -4.71 22.95 -12.20
N THR A 180 -5.53 23.67 -11.43
CA THR A 180 -5.36 25.12 -11.33
C THR A 180 -4.01 25.43 -10.69
N ASN A 181 -3.41 26.60 -10.98
CA ASN A 181 -2.18 27.04 -10.31
C ASN A 181 -2.48 27.39 -8.84
N THR A 182 -2.74 26.38 -8.00
CA THR A 182 -3.00 26.53 -6.58
C THR A 182 -1.67 26.72 -5.85
N SER A 183 -1.60 27.72 -4.97
CA SER A 183 -0.34 28.19 -4.39
C SER A 183 0.13 27.43 -3.15
N SER A 184 -0.66 26.47 -2.62
CA SER A 184 -0.26 25.65 -1.46
C SER A 184 -0.58 24.17 -1.66
N ARG A 185 0.21 23.30 -1.02
CA ARG A 185 0.05 21.84 -1.05
C ARG A 185 -1.32 21.40 -0.51
N GLU A 186 -1.76 22.02 0.57
CA GLU A 186 -3.06 21.73 1.20
C GLU A 186 -4.22 22.07 0.26
N SER A 187 -4.06 23.13 -0.55
CA SER A 187 -5.06 23.53 -1.54
C SER A 187 -5.15 22.51 -2.68
N ILE A 188 -4.00 21.98 -3.13
CA ILE A 188 -3.93 20.90 -4.13
C ILE A 188 -4.63 19.64 -3.60
N ILE A 189 -4.34 19.23 -2.36
CA ILE A 189 -5.00 18.09 -1.72
C ILE A 189 -6.52 18.28 -1.68
N ALA A 190 -6.98 19.44 -1.22
CA ALA A 190 -8.40 19.74 -1.14
C ALA A 190 -9.08 19.73 -2.52
N GLU A 191 -8.42 20.27 -3.56
CA GLU A 191 -8.90 20.26 -4.94
C GLU A 191 -9.05 18.82 -5.48
N LEU A 192 -8.04 17.97 -5.27
CA LEU A 192 -8.06 16.56 -5.68
C LEU A 192 -9.15 15.76 -4.95
N GLN A 193 -9.23 15.91 -3.62
CA GLN A 193 -10.25 15.25 -2.80
C GLN A 193 -11.67 15.67 -3.24
N GLN A 194 -11.89 16.97 -3.47
CA GLN A 194 -13.18 17.48 -3.93
C GLN A 194 -13.51 16.99 -5.34
N ARG A 195 -12.52 16.89 -6.23
CA ARG A 195 -12.71 16.34 -7.59
C ARG A 195 -13.17 14.88 -7.52
N GLN A 196 -12.49 14.02 -6.75
CA GLN A 196 -12.91 12.63 -6.56
C GLN A 196 -14.32 12.52 -5.97
N ILE A 197 -14.63 13.32 -4.95
CA ILE A 197 -15.96 13.38 -4.35
C ILE A 197 -17.03 13.79 -5.38
N ASN A 198 -16.75 14.78 -6.23
CA ASN A 198 -17.69 15.22 -7.25
C ASN A 198 -17.99 14.11 -8.27
N VAL A 199 -16.96 13.39 -8.72
CA VAL A 199 -17.14 12.27 -9.65
C VAL A 199 -17.96 11.14 -9.01
N ILE A 200 -17.70 10.81 -7.73
CA ILE A 200 -18.48 9.83 -6.96
C ILE A 200 -19.95 10.25 -6.83
N ASN A 201 -20.20 11.50 -6.44
CA ASN A 201 -21.57 12.00 -6.27
C ASN A 201 -22.33 12.05 -7.60
N GLU A 202 -21.67 12.44 -8.70
CA GLU A 202 -22.28 12.44 -10.02
C GLU A 202 -22.60 11.01 -10.49
N TYR A 203 -21.70 10.06 -10.25
CA TYR A 203 -21.97 8.65 -10.54
C TYR A 203 -23.17 8.13 -9.74
N MET A 204 -23.26 8.47 -8.44
CA MET A 204 -24.39 8.12 -7.58
C MET A 204 -25.71 8.65 -8.13
N ARG A 205 -25.72 9.91 -8.58
CA ARG A 205 -26.90 10.56 -9.16
C ARG A 205 -27.37 9.87 -10.43
N LEU A 206 -26.43 9.43 -11.28
CA LEU A 206 -26.71 8.75 -12.54
C LEU A 206 -27.06 7.26 -12.38
N ASN A 207 -26.55 6.62 -11.33
CA ASN A 207 -26.71 5.18 -11.07
C ASN A 207 -27.25 4.95 -9.66
N PRO A 208 -28.49 5.37 -9.37
CA PRO A 208 -29.07 5.27 -8.04
C PRO A 208 -29.13 3.80 -7.57
N GLY A 209 -28.91 3.61 -6.27
CA GLY A 209 -29.00 2.32 -5.59
C GLY A 209 -30.46 1.87 -5.33
N PRO A 210 -30.66 0.90 -4.43
CA PRO A 210 -29.70 0.39 -3.46
C PRO A 210 -28.77 -0.70 -4.03
N TYR A 211 -27.52 -0.70 -3.60
CA TYR A 211 -26.58 -1.80 -3.82
C TYR A 211 -26.57 -2.72 -2.60
N SER A 212 -26.63 -4.04 -2.79
CA SER A 212 -26.53 -5.02 -1.70
C SER A 212 -25.13 -5.06 -1.10
N ASN A 213 -24.11 -4.82 -1.94
CA ASN A 213 -22.72 -4.75 -1.52
C ASN A 213 -22.02 -3.56 -2.19
N VAL A 214 -21.09 -2.94 -1.48
CA VAL A 214 -20.19 -1.93 -2.01
C VAL A 214 -18.76 -2.37 -1.71
N ILE A 215 -17.96 -2.57 -2.75
CA ILE A 215 -16.54 -2.93 -2.66
C ILE A 215 -15.72 -1.72 -3.07
N CYS A 216 -14.98 -1.14 -2.14
CA CYS A 216 -14.02 -0.09 -2.43
C CYS A 216 -12.63 -0.69 -2.62
N CYS A 217 -11.86 -0.17 -3.58
CA CYS A 217 -10.48 -0.57 -3.83
C CYS A 217 -9.59 0.68 -3.82
N GLY A 218 -8.43 0.63 -3.18
CA GLY A 218 -7.49 1.75 -3.13
C GLY A 218 -6.09 1.26 -2.79
N HIS A 219 -5.09 2.14 -2.80
CA HIS A 219 -3.73 1.74 -2.44
C HIS A 219 -3.53 1.74 -0.93
N HIS A 220 -3.79 2.86 -0.24
CA HIS A 220 -3.57 3.00 1.20
C HIS A 220 -4.68 2.35 2.03
N PRO A 221 -4.37 1.67 3.15
CA PRO A 221 -5.41 1.15 4.04
C PRO A 221 -6.13 2.28 4.79
N LEU A 222 -7.33 2.02 5.32
CA LEU A 222 -7.96 2.93 6.28
C LEU A 222 -7.22 2.87 7.61
N ALA A 223 -6.84 1.67 8.04
CA ALA A 223 -5.99 1.48 9.21
C ALA A 223 -5.16 0.20 9.07
N CYS A 224 -4.00 0.11 9.72
CA CYS A 224 -3.14 -1.08 9.63
C CYS A 224 -2.28 -1.25 10.89
N PHE A 225 -1.69 -2.45 11.05
CA PHE A 225 -0.65 -2.69 12.04
C PHE A 225 0.70 -2.92 11.39
N LYS A 226 1.72 -2.19 11.86
CA LYS A 226 3.12 -2.38 11.50
C LYS A 226 3.92 -2.88 12.70
N LYS A 227 4.90 -3.75 12.48
CA LYS A 227 5.83 -4.15 13.56
C LYS A 227 6.55 -2.93 14.13
N GLN A 228 6.48 -2.77 15.45
CA GLN A 228 7.14 -1.66 16.11
C GLN A 228 8.65 -1.85 16.19
N LYS A 229 9.40 -0.77 15.90
CA LYS A 229 10.86 -0.73 16.02
C LYS A 229 11.27 0.48 16.84
N LYS A 230 12.14 0.26 17.83
CA LYS A 230 12.84 1.34 18.56
C LYS A 230 13.99 1.82 17.68
N VAL A 231 13.93 3.07 17.25
CA VAL A 231 14.98 3.72 16.46
C VAL A 231 15.60 4.83 17.29
N GLU A 232 16.89 4.70 17.61
CA GLU A 232 17.63 5.78 18.23
C GLU A 232 18.17 6.72 17.15
N LYS A 233 17.76 7.99 17.21
CA LYS A 233 18.29 9.05 16.34
C LYS A 233 18.64 10.25 17.21
N GLU A 234 19.90 10.68 17.14
CA GLU A 234 20.41 11.84 17.90
C GLU A 234 20.22 11.70 19.43
N GLY A 235 20.38 10.49 19.97
CA GLY A 235 20.19 10.21 21.40
C GLY A 235 18.74 10.25 21.88
N LYS A 236 17.76 10.32 20.96
CA LYS A 236 16.33 10.20 21.25
C LYS A 236 15.80 8.87 20.70
N ILE A 237 15.10 8.13 21.54
CA ILE A 237 14.36 6.93 21.13
C ILE A 237 13.08 7.39 20.42
N LYS A 238 12.89 6.94 19.19
CA LYS A 238 11.64 7.06 18.44
C LYS A 238 11.05 5.68 18.24
N ILE A 239 9.76 5.51 18.53
CA ILE A 239 9.02 4.32 18.12
C ILE A 239 8.55 4.55 16.68
N LYS A 240 8.87 3.61 15.79
CA LYS A 240 8.31 3.54 14.43
C LYS A 240 7.38 2.33 14.33
N GLY A 241 6.32 2.44 13.54
CA GLY A 241 5.29 1.40 13.38
C GLY A 241 4.28 1.35 14.52
N GLY A 242 3.53 0.25 14.60
CA GLY A 242 2.39 0.08 15.49
C GLY A 242 1.08 0.20 14.71
N PHE A 243 0.02 0.58 15.40
CA PHE A 243 -1.22 0.97 14.75
C PHE A 243 -1.05 2.29 14.00
N GLU A 244 -1.46 2.31 12.74
CA GLU A 244 -1.50 3.50 11.90
C GLU A 244 -2.92 3.64 11.32
N ALA A 245 -3.55 4.78 11.61
CA ALA A 245 -4.82 5.21 11.03
C ALA A 245 -4.54 6.36 10.04
N TYR A 246 -5.25 6.37 8.93
CA TYR A 246 -5.12 7.42 7.91
C TYR A 246 -5.97 8.67 8.24
N SER A 247 -5.96 9.67 7.36
CA SER A 247 -6.57 10.99 7.64
C SER A 247 -8.09 10.94 7.86
N ASP A 248 -8.64 11.87 8.65
CA ASP A 248 -10.10 12.03 8.83
C ASP A 248 -10.83 12.31 7.51
N ALA A 249 -10.19 13.00 6.57
CA ALA A 249 -10.71 13.20 5.23
C ALA A 249 -11.01 11.85 4.53
N PHE A 250 -10.18 10.84 4.78
CA PHE A 250 -10.38 9.52 4.20
C PHE A 250 -11.60 8.80 4.80
N TYR A 251 -11.72 8.79 6.13
CA TYR A 251 -12.92 8.24 6.78
C TYR A 251 -14.19 9.03 6.45
N SER A 252 -14.05 10.33 6.18
CA SER A 252 -15.14 11.20 5.77
C SER A 252 -15.62 10.90 4.37
N LEU A 253 -14.74 10.51 3.44
CA LEU A 253 -15.15 10.00 2.12
C LEU A 253 -16.08 8.78 2.27
N PHE A 254 -15.68 7.81 3.08
CA PHE A 254 -16.50 6.60 3.30
C PHE A 254 -17.85 6.94 3.94
N TRP A 255 -17.83 7.73 5.00
CA TRP A 255 -19.02 8.04 5.77
C TRP A 255 -19.99 8.97 5.01
N ASN A 256 -19.49 10.09 4.50
CA ASN A 256 -20.32 11.14 3.91
C ASN A 256 -20.70 10.84 2.46
N ASN A 257 -19.91 10.07 1.70
CA ASN A 257 -20.13 9.88 0.27
C ASN A 257 -20.44 8.42 -0.08
N ILE A 258 -19.60 7.47 0.33
CA ILE A 258 -19.74 6.07 -0.08
C ILE A 258 -20.93 5.38 0.62
N LYS A 259 -21.19 5.70 1.90
CA LYS A 259 -22.32 5.15 2.64
C LYS A 259 -23.68 5.41 1.97
N GLN A 260 -23.79 6.51 1.21
CA GLN A 260 -25.05 6.89 0.55
C GLN A 260 -25.47 5.95 -0.58
N PHE A 261 -24.56 5.11 -1.09
CA PHE A 261 -24.89 4.12 -2.12
C PHE A 261 -25.67 2.92 -1.58
N GLY A 262 -25.53 2.65 -0.29
CA GLY A 262 -26.21 1.54 0.37
C GLY A 262 -27.51 1.92 1.05
N ASN A 263 -28.10 0.91 1.67
CA ASN A 263 -29.16 0.98 2.67
C ASN A 263 -28.67 0.32 3.97
N GLU A 264 -29.55 0.15 4.94
CA GLU A 264 -29.22 -0.41 6.26
C GLU A 264 -28.65 -1.84 6.22
N ILE A 265 -28.91 -2.62 5.17
CA ILE A 265 -28.45 -4.01 5.04
C ILE A 265 -27.24 -4.16 4.11
N THR A 266 -26.70 -3.05 3.59
CA THR A 266 -25.58 -3.08 2.66
C THR A 266 -24.29 -3.51 3.34
N ARG A 267 -23.55 -4.41 2.69
CA ARG A 267 -22.23 -4.84 3.14
C ARG A 267 -21.13 -4.03 2.47
N TYR A 268 -20.19 -3.52 3.26
CA TYR A 268 -19.07 -2.73 2.76
C TYR A 268 -17.76 -3.51 2.90
N TYR A 269 -16.99 -3.51 1.82
CA TYR A 269 -15.67 -4.13 1.74
C TYR A 269 -14.65 -3.08 1.28
N TYR A 270 -13.42 -3.16 1.79
CA TYR A 270 -12.32 -2.33 1.36
C TYR A 270 -11.08 -3.18 1.06
N LEU A 271 -10.66 -3.22 -0.20
CA LEU A 271 -9.49 -3.96 -0.67
C LEU A 271 -8.35 -2.96 -0.89
N CYS A 272 -7.25 -3.11 -0.18
CA CYS A 272 -6.14 -2.16 -0.25
C CYS A 272 -4.76 -2.83 -0.24
N SER A 273 -3.70 -2.04 -0.31
CA SER A 273 -2.30 -2.47 -0.37
C SER A 273 -1.43 -1.53 0.47
N ASP A 274 -0.33 -0.97 -0.08
CA ASP A 274 0.71 -0.18 0.60
C ASP A 274 1.54 -1.00 1.60
N TYR A 275 0.90 -1.63 2.58
CA TYR A 275 1.63 -2.43 3.56
C TYR A 275 1.92 -3.85 3.06
N HIS A 276 3.18 -4.29 3.15
CA HIS A 276 3.66 -5.48 2.44
C HIS A 276 3.36 -6.79 3.19
N SER A 277 2.10 -6.98 3.55
CA SER A 277 1.61 -8.18 4.24
C SER A 277 0.11 -8.35 4.00
N TYR A 278 -0.40 -9.56 4.26
CA TYR A 278 -1.83 -9.75 4.32
C TYR A 278 -2.36 -9.41 5.72
N GLN A 279 -3.40 -8.58 5.78
CA GLN A 279 -4.17 -8.33 7.01
C GLN A 279 -5.66 -8.27 6.71
N GLU A 280 -6.45 -8.79 7.64
CA GLU A 280 -7.90 -8.71 7.62
C GLU A 280 -8.39 -8.04 8.91
N GLY A 281 -9.31 -7.09 8.76
CA GLY A 281 -9.85 -6.35 9.89
C GLY A 281 -11.20 -5.71 9.58
N THR A 282 -11.93 -5.36 10.63
CA THR A 282 -13.20 -4.65 10.56
C THR A 282 -13.02 -3.22 11.04
N ILE A 283 -13.38 -2.25 10.19
CA ILE A 283 -13.46 -0.83 10.54
C ILE A 283 -14.92 -0.52 10.87
N ILE A 284 -15.16 0.08 12.03
CA ILE A 284 -16.47 0.57 12.48
C ILE A 284 -16.39 2.08 12.62
N ILE A 285 -17.23 2.77 11.86
CA ILE A 285 -17.43 4.21 11.94
C ILE A 285 -18.78 4.45 12.61
N ASP A 286 -18.77 4.96 13.83
CA ASP A 286 -19.96 5.31 14.60
C ASP A 286 -20.08 6.84 14.71
N VAL A 287 -21.22 7.36 14.26
CA VAL A 287 -21.62 8.77 14.38
C VAL A 287 -22.94 8.85 15.14
N GLY A 288 -22.92 8.37 16.38
CA GLY A 288 -23.98 8.49 17.38
C GLY A 288 -25.24 7.68 17.05
N SER A 289 -26.01 8.12 16.06
CA SER A 289 -27.28 7.52 15.65
C SER A 289 -27.15 6.45 14.56
N SER A 290 -25.97 6.32 13.96
CA SER A 290 -25.75 5.41 12.84
C SER A 290 -24.34 4.85 12.83
N ILE A 291 -24.22 3.61 12.35
CA ILE A 291 -22.97 2.86 12.29
C ILE A 291 -22.72 2.44 10.83
N MET A 292 -21.46 2.45 10.42
CA MET A 292 -20.98 1.86 9.17
C MET A 292 -19.90 0.85 9.50
N THR A 293 -20.04 -0.38 9.01
CA THR A 293 -19.07 -1.46 9.22
C THR A 293 -18.46 -1.82 7.88
N ILE A 294 -17.13 -1.80 7.80
CA ILE A 294 -16.35 -2.06 6.59
C ILE A 294 -15.40 -3.22 6.87
N GLN A 295 -15.46 -4.27 6.06
CA GLN A 295 -14.46 -5.34 6.07
C GLN A 295 -13.27 -4.96 5.22
N GLN A 296 -12.10 -4.76 5.84
CA GLN A 296 -10.88 -4.35 5.18
C GLN A 296 -9.94 -5.54 4.98
N TYR A 297 -9.36 -5.62 3.78
CA TYR A 297 -8.34 -6.58 3.39
C TYR A 297 -7.14 -5.83 2.83
N ILE A 298 -6.01 -5.90 3.52
CA ILE A 298 -4.73 -5.34 3.07
C ILE A 298 -3.97 -6.46 2.36
N VAL A 299 -3.52 -6.21 1.12
CA VAL A 299 -2.99 -7.22 0.21
C VAL A 299 -1.76 -6.72 -0.58
N GLY A 300 -0.82 -6.05 0.11
CA GLY A 300 0.45 -5.61 -0.48
C GLY A 300 1.48 -6.74 -0.68
N THR A 301 1.03 -7.92 -1.07
CA THR A 301 1.84 -9.16 -1.10
C THR A 301 2.11 -9.66 -2.51
N GLY A 302 2.01 -8.78 -3.50
CA GLY A 302 2.06 -9.14 -4.91
C GLY A 302 3.45 -9.54 -5.43
N GLY A 303 4.51 -9.36 -4.64
CA GLY A 303 5.86 -9.79 -5.00
C GLY A 303 7.00 -8.87 -4.53
N THR A 304 6.67 -7.78 -3.82
CA THR A 304 7.65 -6.96 -3.09
C THR A 304 8.17 -7.66 -1.81
N ASP A 305 9.21 -7.09 -1.21
CA ASP A 305 9.75 -7.53 0.08
C ASP A 305 8.71 -7.41 1.19
N LEU A 306 8.33 -8.56 1.74
CA LEU A 306 7.29 -8.65 2.75
C LEU A 306 7.72 -8.07 4.10
N ASP A 307 6.79 -7.33 4.70
CA ASP A 307 6.94 -6.74 6.01
C ASP A 307 6.97 -7.79 7.13
N GLU A 308 7.57 -7.41 8.24
CA GLU A 308 7.61 -8.26 9.42
C GLU A 308 6.28 -8.27 10.17
N PRO A 309 5.84 -9.43 10.71
CA PRO A 309 4.59 -9.52 11.46
C PRO A 309 4.56 -8.62 12.67
N TYR A 310 3.39 -8.03 12.89
CA TYR A 310 3.07 -7.40 14.16
C TYR A 310 3.16 -8.44 15.28
N ASP A 311 3.89 -8.11 16.34
CA ASP A 311 4.26 -9.05 17.41
C ASP A 311 3.35 -8.94 18.64
N GLY A 312 2.21 -8.25 18.53
CA GLY A 312 1.30 -8.03 19.65
C GLY A 312 1.75 -6.92 20.61
N ILE A 313 2.90 -6.29 20.36
CA ILE A 313 3.43 -5.27 21.26
C ILE A 313 3.16 -3.89 20.68
N GLN A 314 2.32 -3.14 21.37
CA GLN A 314 2.14 -1.72 21.11
C GLN A 314 2.82 -0.92 22.23
N LEU A 315 3.66 0.04 21.84
CA LEU A 315 4.42 0.91 22.71
C LEU A 315 3.93 2.35 22.53
N ASN A 316 3.74 3.06 23.64
CA ASN A 316 3.56 4.50 23.72
C ASN A 316 4.77 5.25 23.15
N LYS A 317 4.60 6.55 22.88
CA LYS A 317 5.69 7.45 22.43
C LYS A 317 6.85 7.52 23.43
N ASP A 318 6.60 7.25 24.71
CA ASP A 318 7.62 7.19 25.77
C ASP A 318 8.26 5.79 25.92
N GLY A 319 7.82 4.81 25.12
CA GLY A 319 8.34 3.45 25.11
C GLY A 319 7.73 2.51 26.15
N THR A 320 6.71 2.94 26.90
CA THR A 320 5.88 2.08 27.76
C THR A 320 4.90 1.26 26.92
N THR A 321 4.50 0.06 27.36
CA THR A 321 3.54 -0.75 26.60
C THR A 321 2.13 -0.14 26.70
N ILE A 322 1.46 0.01 25.57
CA ILE A 322 0.01 0.24 25.49
C ILE A 322 -0.65 -1.12 25.76
N GLU A 323 -1.45 -1.20 26.81
CA GLU A 323 -2.44 -2.27 26.92
C GLU A 323 -3.47 -2.03 25.82
N GLY A 324 -3.26 -2.61 24.64
CA GLY A 324 -4.35 -2.82 23.71
C GLY A 324 -5.45 -3.55 24.48
N ILE A 325 -6.70 -3.09 24.37
CA ILE A 325 -7.82 -3.78 25.00
C ILE A 325 -8.02 -5.07 24.21
N TYR A 326 -7.26 -6.10 24.57
CA TYR A 326 -7.42 -7.44 24.04
C TYR A 326 -8.78 -7.95 24.47
N ARG A 327 -9.79 -7.84 23.60
CA ARG A 327 -11.06 -8.52 23.83
C ARG A 327 -10.81 -10.00 23.53
N ASN A 328 -10.94 -10.85 24.54
CA ASN A 328 -10.88 -12.31 24.40
C ASN A 328 -9.54 -12.92 23.90
N LYS A 329 -8.40 -12.23 24.07
CA LYS A 329 -7.04 -12.69 23.64
C LYS A 329 -6.88 -12.99 22.14
N LYS A 330 -7.88 -12.65 21.31
CA LYS A 330 -7.87 -12.94 19.87
C LYS A 330 -7.99 -11.69 19.01
N ASP A 331 -8.70 -10.67 19.50
CA ASP A 331 -8.92 -9.44 18.74
C ASP A 331 -8.22 -8.26 19.42
N ILE A 332 -7.63 -7.39 18.60
CA ILE A 332 -7.12 -6.09 19.04
C ILE A 332 -8.14 -5.05 18.63
N ILE A 333 -8.72 -4.38 19.62
CA ILE A 333 -9.65 -3.28 19.42
C ILE A 333 -8.92 -1.98 19.71
N ILE A 334 -8.88 -1.10 18.72
CA ILE A 334 -8.40 0.26 18.89
C ILE A 334 -9.56 1.19 18.64
N THR A 335 -9.94 1.91 19.69
CA THR A 335 -10.93 2.98 19.61
C THR A 335 -10.19 4.31 19.60
N GLU A 336 -10.38 5.08 18.53
CA GLU A 336 -9.88 6.44 18.41
C GLU A 336 -11.08 7.39 18.29
N SER A 337 -11.15 8.37 19.19
CA SER A 337 -12.10 9.47 19.05
C SER A 337 -11.54 10.43 18.01
N VAL A 338 -12.23 10.58 16.88
CA VAL A 338 -11.81 11.52 15.83
C VAL A 338 -12.53 12.85 16.08
N PRO A 339 -11.83 13.92 16.48
CA PRO A 339 -12.47 15.22 16.71
C PRO A 339 -12.96 15.78 15.38
N GLN A 340 -14.25 16.12 15.29
CA GLN A 340 -14.80 16.86 14.17
C GLN A 340 -14.93 18.36 14.48
N ALA A 341 -14.95 19.17 13.43
CA ALA A 341 -15.35 20.58 13.50
C ALA A 341 -16.87 20.75 13.77
N SER A 342 -17.69 19.72 13.49
CA SER A 342 -19.11 19.62 13.84
C SER A 342 -19.31 19.05 15.25
N ALA A 343 -20.42 19.42 15.90
CA ALA A 343 -20.73 19.09 17.29
C ALA A 343 -21.03 17.60 17.59
N GLU A 344 -20.98 16.72 16.58
CA GLU A 344 -21.20 15.28 16.74
C GLU A 344 -19.86 14.56 16.86
N THR A 345 -19.68 13.78 17.93
CA THR A 345 -18.47 12.97 18.13
C THR A 345 -18.53 11.72 17.26
N LYS A 346 -17.56 11.58 16.37
CA LYS A 346 -17.33 10.36 15.60
C LYS A 346 -16.35 9.46 16.36
N THR A 347 -16.76 8.23 16.61
CA THR A 347 -15.87 7.19 17.16
C THR A 347 -15.48 6.23 16.04
N LEU A 348 -14.17 6.07 15.85
CA LEU A 348 -13.60 5.07 14.97
C LEU A 348 -13.17 3.89 15.83
N GLU A 349 -13.67 2.70 15.52
CA GLU A 349 -13.19 1.46 16.11
C GLU A 349 -12.59 0.59 15.01
N TYR A 350 -11.36 0.14 15.20
CA TYR A 350 -10.71 -0.84 14.35
C TYR A 350 -10.51 -2.13 15.11
N ILE A 351 -11.06 -3.21 14.56
CA ILE A 351 -11.00 -4.56 15.11
C ILE A 351 -10.15 -5.39 14.16
N VAL A 352 -9.00 -5.87 14.62
CA VAL A 352 -8.15 -6.78 13.85
C VAL A 352 -8.00 -8.08 14.60
N ASN A 353 -8.04 -9.16 13.84
CA ASN A 353 -7.56 -10.45 14.30
C ASN A 353 -6.06 -10.54 13.95
N PRO A 354 -5.13 -10.30 14.89
CA PRO A 354 -3.69 -10.48 14.67
C PRO A 354 -3.29 -11.87 14.17
N LEU A 355 -4.12 -12.89 14.33
CA LEU A 355 -3.86 -14.24 13.78
C LEU A 355 -4.05 -14.31 12.26
N GLU A 356 -4.77 -13.35 11.67
CA GLU A 356 -4.95 -13.26 10.22
C GLU A 356 -3.83 -12.48 9.52
N TYR A 357 -2.78 -12.09 10.26
CA TYR A 357 -1.58 -11.56 9.66
C TYR A 357 -0.81 -12.67 8.93
N LYS A 358 -0.50 -12.49 7.63
CA LYS A 358 0.35 -13.44 6.88
C LYS A 358 1.50 -12.71 6.19
N LYS A 359 2.72 -13.18 6.48
CA LYS A 359 3.96 -12.82 5.76
C LYS A 359 4.18 -13.79 4.61
N GLU A 360 3.26 -13.82 3.67
CA GLU A 360 3.32 -14.70 2.50
C GLU A 360 2.92 -13.91 1.26
N ASN A 361 3.61 -14.16 0.14
CA ASN A 361 3.22 -13.60 -1.14
C ASN A 361 1.88 -14.19 -1.56
N GLY A 362 1.04 -13.40 -2.23
CA GLY A 362 -0.29 -13.84 -2.58
C GLY A 362 -1.16 -12.72 -3.15
N TYR A 363 -2.45 -13.00 -3.19
CA TYR A 363 -3.47 -12.09 -3.69
C TYR A 363 -4.82 -12.49 -3.09
N VAL A 364 -5.82 -11.62 -3.21
CA VAL A 364 -7.18 -11.89 -2.79
C VAL A 364 -8.04 -12.28 -4.00
N VAL A 365 -8.86 -13.31 -3.83
CA VAL A 365 -9.96 -13.66 -4.73
C VAL A 365 -11.26 -13.22 -4.09
N VAL A 366 -12.05 -12.45 -4.83
CA VAL A 366 -13.39 -12.06 -4.42
C VAL A 366 -14.41 -12.70 -5.35
N ASP A 367 -15.25 -13.58 -4.82
CA ASP A 367 -16.34 -14.22 -5.55
C ASP A 367 -17.65 -13.51 -5.18
N ILE A 368 -18.30 -12.89 -6.17
CA ILE A 368 -19.61 -12.24 -6.05
C ILE A 368 -20.66 -13.19 -6.62
N THR A 369 -21.63 -13.56 -5.81
CA THR A 369 -22.78 -14.42 -6.18
C THR A 369 -24.09 -13.72 -5.87
N ASP A 370 -25.21 -14.40 -6.16
CA ASP A 370 -26.54 -13.98 -5.70
C ASP A 370 -26.68 -14.03 -4.17
N ALA A 371 -25.92 -14.89 -3.50
CA ALA A 371 -25.89 -15.03 -2.04
C ALA A 371 -25.08 -13.94 -1.33
N GLY A 372 -24.06 -13.36 -1.98
CA GLY A 372 -23.24 -12.31 -1.39
C GLY A 372 -21.85 -12.19 -1.99
N VAL A 373 -20.90 -11.79 -1.14
CA VAL A 373 -19.49 -11.61 -1.48
C VAL A 373 -18.65 -12.48 -0.56
N ASP A 374 -17.86 -13.38 -1.15
CA ASP A 374 -16.84 -14.17 -0.45
C ASP A 374 -15.45 -13.62 -0.79
N VAL A 375 -14.61 -13.45 0.23
CA VAL A 375 -13.26 -12.90 0.10
C VAL A 375 -12.28 -13.88 0.71
N ARG A 376 -11.29 -14.31 -0.08
CA ARG A 376 -10.26 -15.26 0.39
C ARG A 376 -8.87 -14.87 -0.09
N PHE A 377 -7.90 -14.96 0.82
CA PHE A 377 -6.49 -14.82 0.49
C PHE A 377 -5.92 -16.13 -0.06
N VAL A 378 -5.26 -16.06 -1.21
CA VAL A 378 -4.56 -17.18 -1.84
C VAL A 378 -3.06 -16.94 -1.69
N THR A 379 -2.40 -17.89 -1.02
CA THR A 379 -0.97 -17.83 -0.77
C THR A 379 -0.21 -18.50 -1.90
N VAL A 380 0.92 -17.91 -2.27
CA VAL A 380 1.84 -18.43 -3.28
C VAL A 380 3.10 -18.84 -2.54
N GLY A 381 3.29 -20.15 -2.40
CA GLY A 381 4.40 -20.72 -1.62
C GLY A 381 5.76 -20.18 -2.07
N PRO A 382 6.79 -20.18 -1.20
CA PRO A 382 8.12 -19.69 -1.56
C PRO A 382 8.68 -20.49 -2.74
N SER A 383 9.56 -19.87 -3.53
CA SER A 383 10.31 -20.57 -4.57
C SER A 383 10.96 -21.77 -3.91
N GLN A 384 10.65 -22.98 -4.38
CA GLN A 384 11.45 -24.14 -4.02
C GLN A 384 12.84 -23.87 -4.60
N LYS A 385 13.68 -23.18 -3.83
CA LYS A 385 15.10 -23.06 -4.15
C LYS A 385 15.54 -24.49 -4.35
N LYS A 386 15.86 -24.86 -5.60
CA LYS A 386 16.67 -26.03 -5.85
C LYS A 386 17.94 -25.75 -5.08
N ILE A 387 18.02 -26.26 -3.85
CA ILE A 387 19.27 -26.41 -3.11
C ILE A 387 20.04 -27.35 -4.02
N SER A 388 20.73 -26.78 -4.99
CA SER A 388 21.71 -27.52 -5.74
C SER A 388 22.69 -27.95 -4.66
N ASP A 389 22.71 -29.26 -4.39
CA ASP A 389 23.74 -29.91 -3.62
C ASP A 389 25.06 -29.68 -4.37
N LYS A 390 25.59 -28.46 -4.32
CA LYS A 390 27.01 -28.19 -4.38
C LYS A 390 27.57 -28.73 -3.06
N LYS A 391 27.48 -30.06 -2.90
CA LYS A 391 28.49 -30.83 -2.20
C LYS A 391 29.80 -30.34 -2.78
N LEU A 392 30.51 -29.54 -1.99
CA LEU A 392 31.93 -29.35 -2.13
C LEU A 392 32.52 -30.77 -2.23
N LYS A 393 32.72 -31.26 -3.45
CA LYS A 393 33.80 -32.19 -3.73
C LYS A 393 35.06 -31.40 -3.40
N LYS A 394 35.45 -31.43 -2.13
CA LYS A 394 36.82 -31.20 -1.71
C LYS A 394 37.65 -32.21 -2.50
N ASN A 395 38.12 -31.79 -3.66
CA ASN A 395 39.24 -32.42 -4.31
C ASN A 395 40.39 -32.34 -3.29
N LYS A 396 40.66 -33.48 -2.65
CA LYS A 396 41.93 -33.72 -1.98
C LYS A 396 43.00 -33.68 -3.08
N GLY A 397 43.55 -32.49 -3.33
CA GLY A 397 44.82 -32.35 -4.03
C GLY A 397 45.96 -32.83 -3.14
N PRO A 398 47.02 -33.41 -3.71
CA PRO A 398 48.08 -34.09 -2.97
C PRO A 398 48.98 -33.11 -2.24
N GLU A 399 49.61 -33.65 -1.20
CA GLU A 399 50.57 -33.02 -0.31
C GLU A 399 51.73 -32.33 -1.06
N GLY A 400 52.11 -31.16 -0.56
CA GLY A 400 53.26 -30.37 -1.00
C GLY A 400 53.03 -28.92 -0.60
N GLY A 401 53.28 -28.50 0.64
CA GLY A 401 54.62 -28.37 1.19
C GLY A 401 55.16 -26.98 0.85
N SER A 402 54.97 -25.98 1.74
CA SER A 402 55.92 -24.89 2.02
C SER A 402 55.30 -23.82 2.94
N ARG A 403 55.84 -23.77 4.17
CA ARG A 403 55.61 -22.75 5.21
C ARG A 403 55.92 -21.33 4.72
N LYS A 404 55.03 -20.37 5.01
CA LYS A 404 55.43 -19.03 5.48
C LYS A 404 54.47 -18.52 6.54
N LEU A 405 54.94 -18.52 7.79
CA LEU A 405 54.34 -17.79 8.90
C LEU A 405 54.30 -16.29 8.57
N ARG A 406 53.13 -15.66 8.67
CA ARG A 406 53.05 -14.20 8.76
C ARG A 406 52.33 -13.80 10.05
N ARG A 407 53.09 -13.07 10.89
CA ARG A 407 52.75 -12.63 12.24
C ARG A 407 51.59 -11.63 12.25
N LYS A 408 50.81 -11.73 13.33
CA LYS A 408 49.75 -10.83 13.82
C LYS A 408 50.22 -9.37 13.93
N THR A 409 49.31 -8.43 13.68
CA THR A 409 49.23 -7.18 14.45
C THR A 409 47.77 -6.77 14.67
N ASN A 410 47.32 -6.93 15.92
CA ASN A 410 46.09 -6.35 16.44
C ASN A 410 46.27 -4.83 16.61
N LYS A 411 45.45 -4.00 15.96
CA LYS A 411 45.34 -2.58 16.31
C LYS A 411 44.21 -2.38 17.31
N LYS A 412 44.60 -2.11 18.57
CA LYS A 412 43.76 -1.55 19.64
C LYS A 412 43.39 -0.10 19.28
N TYR A 413 42.10 0.21 19.20
CA TYR A 413 41.63 1.59 19.25
C TYR A 413 41.67 2.10 20.69
N LYS A 414 42.41 3.20 20.91
CA LYS A 414 42.47 3.94 22.18
C LYS A 414 41.42 5.05 22.16
N TYR A 415 40.57 5.07 23.19
CA TYR A 415 39.77 6.23 23.59
C TYR A 415 40.68 7.43 23.88
N ASN A 416 40.29 8.62 23.43
CA ASN A 416 40.88 9.88 23.86
C ASN A 416 39.79 10.87 24.28
N THR A 417 39.56 10.93 25.58
CA THR A 417 38.87 11.99 26.29
C THR A 417 39.77 13.23 26.33
N LYS A 418 39.32 14.36 25.78
CA LYS A 418 39.88 15.68 26.14
C LYS A 418 38.79 16.68 26.49
N ARG A 419 38.64 16.79 27.80
CA ARG A 419 38.05 17.86 28.60
C ARG A 419 38.97 19.08 28.55
N LYS A 420 38.47 20.23 28.10
CA LYS A 420 38.95 21.60 28.38
C LYS A 420 37.81 22.57 28.04
N LEU A 421 37.61 23.73 28.64
CA LEU A 421 37.87 24.31 29.95
C LEU A 421 37.01 25.59 29.92
N ARG A 422 36.37 25.93 31.04
CA ARG A 422 35.61 27.18 31.21
C ARG A 422 36.48 28.42 30.99
N THR A 423 35.94 29.43 30.33
CA THR A 423 36.24 30.84 30.62
C THR A 423 34.94 31.63 30.75
N LYS A 424 34.83 32.35 31.86
CA LYS A 424 33.79 33.35 32.17
C LYS A 424 34.37 34.73 31.86
N SER A 425 33.58 35.62 31.27
CA SER A 425 33.61 37.08 31.49
C SER A 425 32.24 37.66 31.08
N ILE A 426 31.40 38.10 32.04
CA ILE A 426 31.23 39.46 32.60
C ILE A 426 30.32 40.39 31.77
N LYS A 427 29.06 40.49 32.25
CA LYS A 427 28.16 41.65 32.48
C LYS A 427 27.90 42.75 31.40
N ARG A 428 26.61 42.77 30.94
CA ARG A 428 25.54 43.83 31.05
C ARG A 428 25.71 45.20 30.33
N PRO A 429 24.64 46.04 30.17
CA PRO A 429 23.17 45.81 30.07
C PRO A 429 22.48 46.69 28.97
N ASN A 430 21.12 46.74 29.02
CA ASN A 430 20.18 47.74 28.44
C ASN A 430 19.77 47.55 26.97
N THR A 431 18.57 47.85 26.47
CA THR A 431 17.21 48.18 26.95
C THR A 431 16.37 48.23 25.66
N LYS A 432 15.10 47.81 25.67
CA LYS A 432 13.93 48.64 25.31
C LYS A 432 12.67 47.81 25.13
N LYS A 433 11.67 48.21 25.90
CA LYS A 433 10.25 47.91 25.76
C LYS A 433 9.71 48.55 24.48
N HIS A 434 8.80 47.86 23.79
CA HIS A 434 7.66 48.53 23.16
C HIS A 434 6.37 47.81 23.59
N LYS A 435 5.54 48.57 24.32
CA LYS A 435 4.11 48.35 24.50
C LYS A 435 3.39 49.08 23.36
N THR A 436 2.24 48.56 22.94
CA THR A 436 0.92 49.21 22.70
C THR A 436 0.08 48.29 21.81
N ARG A 437 -1.25 48.13 21.92
CA ARG A 437 -2.31 48.69 22.80
C ARG A 437 -3.57 47.83 22.58
N HIS A 438 -4.39 47.68 23.62
CA HIS A 438 -5.81 47.33 23.51
C HIS A 438 -6.61 48.47 22.87
N ARG A 439 -7.61 48.13 22.05
CA ARG A 439 -9.03 48.40 22.35
C ARG A 439 -9.92 47.49 21.52
#